data_AF-A0A3D1KWW6-F1
#
_entry.id   AF-A0A3D1KWW6-F1
#
_cell.length_a   1.000
_cell.length_b   1.000
_cell.length_c   1.000
_cell.angle_alpha   90.00
_cell.angle_beta   90.00
_cell.angle_gamma   90.00
#
_symmetry.space_group_name_H-M   'P 1'
#
loop_
_entity.id
_entity.type
_entity.pdbx_description
1 polymer ?
#
loop_
_entity_poly.entity_id
_entity_poly.type
_entity_poly.pdbx_seq_one_letter_code
_entity_poly.pdbx_strand_id
1 'polypeptide(L)'
;MKQLIIIITLFSASFIHFGLFAQNFSVEMQIQNQPSGIVIFGAVRGDDFIRIDSIQVSESTARVKFVFPENAHAGMYRIILGNTSYEKIMNKPPHQLDFIFDNENIVFEADFEATEEKLKIKQSKENIAWYSFRATDRELMEKISILESDVDKSRKTSDAVKINDLANQYNQMQMERDMFVVKASQESRGLFVSQVIKNQRLPMLDGYLSPEERLNAFKSDYFKVLDFSNPGLINSQVYTDNIFNYLTRYNSPFITQKQREAAYIKAVDFIMLNVKQNNEVRKFIKDYLLHGFEVLKLNSLVSYIEKKYPQ
;
A
#
# COMPACT_ATOMS: atom_id res chain seq x y z
N MET A 1 -54.65 -63.67 8.28
CA MET A 1 -54.08 -62.57 9.09
C MET A 1 -52.62 -62.40 8.70
N LYS A 2 -52.23 -61.16 8.41
CA LYS A 2 -51.03 -60.75 7.66
C LYS A 2 -49.74 -60.98 8.46
N GLN A 3 -48.74 -61.62 7.84
CA GLN A 3 -47.35 -61.55 8.30
C GLN A 3 -46.68 -60.35 7.61
N LEU A 4 -46.19 -59.41 8.41
CA LEU A 4 -45.48 -58.21 7.97
C LEU A 4 -43.97 -58.51 8.04
N ILE A 5 -43.31 -58.60 6.88
CA ILE A 5 -41.86 -58.69 6.79
C ILE A 5 -41.32 -57.26 6.80
N ILE A 6 -40.58 -56.89 7.84
CA ILE A 6 -39.85 -55.62 7.94
C ILE A 6 -38.45 -55.86 7.38
N ILE A 7 -38.16 -55.28 6.21
CA ILE A 7 -36.81 -55.21 5.65
C ILE A 7 -36.15 -53.96 6.23
N ILE A 8 -35.11 -54.14 7.05
CA ILE A 8 -34.25 -53.05 7.53
C ILE A 8 -33.10 -52.92 6.54
N THR A 9 -33.15 -51.91 5.68
CA THR A 9 -32.04 -51.53 4.80
C THR A 9 -31.06 -50.69 5.59
N LEU A 10 -29.88 -51.24 5.94
CA LEU A 10 -28.76 -50.47 6.47
C LEU A 10 -28.20 -49.57 5.36
N PHE A 11 -28.38 -48.26 5.50
CA PHE A 11 -27.74 -47.25 4.66
C PHE A 11 -26.38 -46.93 5.28
N SER A 12 -25.30 -47.56 4.80
CA SER A 12 -23.94 -47.18 5.18
C SER A 12 -23.59 -45.85 4.51
N ALA A 13 -23.73 -44.75 5.26
CA ALA A 13 -23.21 -43.45 4.86
C ALA A 13 -21.67 -43.49 4.89
N SER A 14 -21.07 -43.72 3.72
CA SER A 14 -19.64 -43.51 3.51
C SER A 14 -19.34 -42.03 3.65
N PHE A 15 -18.85 -41.62 4.81
CA PHE A 15 -18.21 -40.32 5.01
C PHE A 15 -16.96 -40.28 4.14
N ILE A 16 -17.06 -39.67 2.96
CA ILE A 16 -15.91 -39.25 2.17
C ILE A 16 -15.25 -38.12 2.97
N HIS A 17 -14.22 -38.46 3.75
CA HIS A 17 -13.30 -37.49 4.30
C HIS A 17 -12.54 -36.86 3.14
N PHE A 18 -13.02 -35.72 2.65
CA PHE A 18 -12.18 -34.79 1.93
C PHE A 18 -11.10 -34.32 2.90
N GLY A 19 -9.94 -34.97 2.86
CA GLY A 19 -8.73 -34.40 3.42
C GLY A 19 -8.49 -33.08 2.72
N LEU A 20 -8.78 -31.97 3.41
CA LEU A 20 -8.27 -30.66 3.06
C LEU A 20 -6.75 -30.75 3.19
N PHE A 21 -6.07 -31.16 2.12
CA PHE A 21 -4.63 -30.93 2.04
C PHE A 21 -4.45 -29.42 2.08
N ALA A 22 -3.75 -28.93 3.12
CA ALA A 22 -3.30 -27.55 3.15
C ALA A 22 -2.52 -27.29 1.86
N GLN A 23 -3.06 -26.42 1.00
CA GLN A 23 -2.38 -26.09 -0.24
C GLN A 23 -1.23 -25.16 0.11
N ASN A 24 -0.01 -25.68 0.03
CA ASN A 24 1.19 -24.87 0.25
C ASN A 24 1.39 -23.95 -0.96
N PHE A 25 1.22 -22.65 -0.75
CA PHE A 25 1.54 -21.64 -1.75
C PHE A 25 3.03 -21.31 -1.71
N SER A 26 3.57 -20.85 -2.84
CA SER A 26 4.96 -20.40 -2.93
C SER A 26 5.13 -19.17 -3.80
N VAL A 27 6.19 -18.41 -3.52
CA VAL A 27 6.74 -17.39 -4.42
C VAL A 27 8.06 -17.88 -5.00
N GLU A 28 8.14 -17.89 -6.32
CA GLU A 28 9.32 -18.24 -7.09
C GLU A 28 9.82 -17.02 -7.87
N MET A 29 11.13 -16.81 -7.88
CA MET A 29 11.74 -15.69 -8.59
C MET A 29 13.03 -16.12 -9.27
N GLN A 30 13.11 -15.87 -10.59
CA GLN A 30 14.36 -15.90 -11.33
C GLN A 30 14.93 -14.50 -11.45
N ILE A 31 16.17 -14.29 -11.03
CA ILE A 31 16.80 -12.96 -10.93
C ILE A 31 18.07 -12.97 -11.77
N GLN A 32 18.12 -12.13 -12.79
CA GLN A 32 19.31 -11.89 -13.60
C GLN A 32 20.23 -10.86 -12.90
N ASN A 33 21.53 -10.97 -13.12
CA ASN A 33 22.55 -10.07 -12.56
C ASN A 33 22.55 -9.99 -11.01
N GLN A 34 22.09 -11.03 -10.33
CA GLN A 34 22.03 -11.07 -8.88
C GLN A 34 23.45 -11.13 -8.28
N PRO A 35 23.84 -10.19 -7.40
CA PRO A 35 25.10 -10.30 -6.67
C PRO A 35 25.04 -11.46 -5.67
N SER A 36 26.19 -12.09 -5.43
CA SER A 36 26.33 -13.09 -4.37
C SER A 36 25.96 -12.49 -3.01
N GLY A 37 25.10 -13.18 -2.28
CA GLY A 37 24.51 -12.63 -1.06
C GLY A 37 23.35 -13.46 -0.54
N ILE A 38 22.59 -12.87 0.37
CA ILE A 38 21.39 -13.48 0.92
C ILE A 38 20.19 -12.76 0.34
N VAL A 39 19.28 -13.53 -0.27
CA VAL A 39 17.94 -13.06 -0.64
C VAL A 39 17.03 -13.35 0.55
N ILE A 40 16.31 -12.33 1.04
CA ILE A 40 15.46 -12.43 2.23
C ILE A 40 14.01 -12.30 1.80
N PHE A 41 13.14 -13.12 2.39
CA PHE A 41 11.69 -13.07 2.18
C PHE A 41 10.98 -12.76 3.51
N GLY A 42 9.96 -11.93 3.47
CA GLY A 42 9.19 -11.59 4.66
C GLY A 42 7.84 -10.92 4.37
N ALA A 43 7.03 -10.82 5.41
CA ALA A 43 5.75 -10.12 5.38
C ALA A 43 5.92 -8.64 5.71
N VAL A 44 5.05 -7.81 5.17
CA VAL A 44 4.93 -6.39 5.50
C VAL A 44 3.72 -6.18 6.40
N ARG A 45 3.87 -5.35 7.44
CA ARG A 45 2.77 -4.91 8.30
C ARG A 45 2.93 -3.43 8.62
N GLY A 46 2.20 -2.56 7.93
CA GLY A 46 2.55 -1.13 7.91
C GLY A 46 3.97 -0.94 7.42
N ASP A 47 4.75 -0.17 8.16
CA ASP A 47 6.15 0.11 7.82
C ASP A 47 7.11 -0.99 8.32
N ASP A 48 6.61 -1.98 9.07
CA ASP A 48 7.42 -3.08 9.59
C ASP A 48 7.63 -4.18 8.54
N PHE A 49 8.85 -4.72 8.53
CA PHE A 49 9.21 -5.91 7.75
C PHE A 49 9.53 -7.08 8.69
N ILE A 50 8.73 -8.15 8.59
CA ILE A 50 8.87 -9.36 9.39
C ILE A 50 9.52 -10.43 8.53
N ARG A 51 10.82 -10.68 8.75
CA ARG A 51 11.55 -11.74 8.05
C ARG A 51 10.92 -13.11 8.33
N ILE A 52 10.70 -13.87 7.26
CA ILE A 52 10.16 -15.24 7.31
C ILE A 52 11.28 -16.24 6.98
N ASP A 53 11.99 -16.01 5.88
CA ASP A 53 13.00 -16.97 5.37
C ASP A 53 14.12 -16.23 4.61
N SER A 54 15.14 -16.98 4.20
CA SER A 54 16.24 -16.47 3.39
C SER A 54 16.98 -17.58 2.65
N ILE A 55 17.48 -17.27 1.45
CA ILE A 55 18.28 -18.18 0.62
C ILE A 55 19.62 -17.52 0.29
N GLN A 56 20.72 -18.26 0.47
CA GLN A 56 22.04 -17.85 -0.01
C GLN A 56 22.11 -18.05 -1.52
N VAL A 57 22.54 -17.01 -2.24
CA VAL A 57 22.77 -17.04 -3.70
C VAL A 57 24.23 -16.72 -3.99
N SER A 58 24.80 -17.40 -4.98
CA SER A 58 26.20 -17.22 -5.40
C SER A 58 26.38 -17.15 -6.92
N GLU A 59 25.29 -17.31 -7.67
CA GLU A 59 25.28 -17.28 -9.14
C GLU A 59 24.67 -15.97 -9.63
N SER A 60 25.16 -15.49 -10.77
CA SER A 60 24.65 -14.26 -11.40
C SER A 60 23.20 -14.40 -11.89
N THR A 61 22.76 -15.63 -12.17
CA THR A 61 21.35 -15.95 -12.45
C THR A 61 20.81 -16.78 -11.30
N ALA A 62 20.20 -16.12 -10.32
CA ALA A 62 19.65 -16.80 -9.17
C ALA A 62 18.23 -17.33 -9.44
N ARG A 63 17.89 -18.48 -8.86
CA ARG A 63 16.53 -18.96 -8.73
C ARG A 63 16.23 -19.20 -7.27
N VAL A 64 15.24 -18.50 -6.74
CA VAL A 64 14.81 -18.62 -5.36
C VAL A 64 13.35 -19.06 -5.31
N LYS A 65 13.02 -19.90 -4.33
CA LYS A 65 11.66 -20.35 -4.05
C LYS A 65 11.43 -20.30 -2.56
N PHE A 66 10.42 -19.56 -2.13
CA PHE A 66 9.97 -19.51 -0.75
C PHE A 66 8.57 -20.10 -0.65
N VAL A 67 8.32 -20.84 0.43
CA VAL A 67 6.99 -21.38 0.75
C VAL A 67 6.36 -20.46 1.79
N PHE A 68 5.10 -20.09 1.59
CA PHE A 68 4.38 -19.31 2.58
C PHE A 68 4.09 -20.18 3.82
N PRO A 69 4.23 -19.62 5.04
CA PRO A 69 3.85 -20.35 6.25
C PRO A 69 2.34 -20.62 6.26
N GLU A 70 1.90 -21.65 7.00
CA GLU A 70 0.48 -22.05 7.05
C GLU A 70 -0.45 -20.94 7.56
N ASN A 71 0.07 -20.02 8.38
CA ASN A 71 -0.64 -18.86 8.90
C ASN A 71 -0.40 -17.58 8.07
N ALA A 72 0.10 -17.69 6.84
CA ALA A 72 0.23 -16.55 5.94
C ALA A 72 -1.11 -15.89 5.70
N HIS A 73 -1.14 -14.56 5.81
CA HIS A 73 -2.32 -13.75 5.54
C HIS A 73 -2.21 -13.08 4.18
N ALA A 74 -3.37 -12.77 3.59
CA ALA A 74 -3.40 -11.89 2.44
C ALA A 74 -2.82 -10.52 2.81
N GLY A 75 -1.98 -9.98 1.93
CA GLY A 75 -1.20 -8.78 2.24
C GLY A 75 -0.01 -8.55 1.31
N MET A 76 0.76 -7.52 1.63
CA MET A 76 2.05 -7.24 1.04
C MET A 76 3.13 -8.11 1.67
N TYR A 77 3.99 -8.65 0.82
CA TYR A 77 5.22 -9.34 1.17
C TYR A 77 6.36 -8.69 0.41
N ARG A 78 7.59 -8.91 0.88
CA ARG A 78 8.78 -8.32 0.31
C ARG A 78 9.86 -9.36 0.14
N ILE A 79 10.50 -9.33 -1.03
CA ILE A 79 11.79 -10.00 -1.28
C ILE A 79 12.88 -8.92 -1.30
N ILE A 80 13.87 -9.05 -0.44
CA ILE A 80 15.06 -8.19 -0.40
C ILE A 80 16.18 -8.94 -1.12
N LEU A 81 16.62 -8.38 -2.25
CA LEU A 81 17.67 -8.94 -3.12
C LEU A 81 19.09 -8.57 -2.63
N GLY A 82 19.17 -7.54 -1.79
CA GLY A 82 20.42 -7.04 -1.21
C GLY A 82 21.05 -5.92 -2.04
N ASN A 83 22.38 -5.82 -1.97
CA ASN A 83 23.15 -4.75 -2.58
C ASN A 83 24.40 -5.32 -3.26
N THR A 84 24.87 -4.62 -4.29
CA THR A 84 26.25 -4.83 -4.76
C THR A 84 27.26 -4.38 -3.69
N SER A 85 28.51 -4.82 -3.79
CA SER A 85 29.57 -4.39 -2.88
C SER A 85 29.76 -2.87 -2.86
N TYR A 86 29.64 -2.22 -4.02
CA TYR A 86 29.76 -0.76 -4.13
C TYR A 86 28.59 -0.05 -3.42
N GLU A 87 27.36 -0.53 -3.60
CA GLU A 87 26.18 0.05 -2.97
C GLU A 87 26.22 -0.06 -1.43
N LYS A 88 26.76 -1.17 -0.90
CA LYS A 88 26.99 -1.33 0.54
C LYS A 88 27.95 -0.28 1.07
N ILE A 89 29.05 -0.01 0.36
CA ILE A 89 30.03 1.02 0.73
C ILE A 89 29.39 2.41 0.70
N MET A 90 28.51 2.66 -0.27
CA MET A 90 27.78 3.92 -0.40
C MET A 90 26.56 4.02 0.53
N ASN A 91 26.33 3.03 1.39
CA ASN A 91 25.18 2.95 2.29
C ASN A 91 23.83 3.16 1.57
N LYS A 92 23.71 2.63 0.35
CA LYS A 92 22.46 2.66 -0.42
C LYS A 92 21.48 1.61 0.14
N PRO A 93 20.17 1.87 0.07
CA PRO A 93 19.17 0.88 0.44
C PRO A 93 19.29 -0.38 -0.44
N PRO A 94 18.92 -1.56 0.07
CA PRO A 94 18.92 -2.78 -0.73
C PRO A 94 17.87 -2.72 -1.83
N HIS A 95 18.18 -3.38 -2.95
CA HIS A 95 17.21 -3.71 -3.97
C HIS A 95 16.18 -4.67 -3.37
N GLN A 96 14.92 -4.40 -3.64
CA GLN A 96 13.80 -5.14 -3.08
C GLN A 96 12.59 -5.07 -4.00
N LEU A 97 11.68 -6.02 -3.82
CA LEU A 97 10.42 -6.12 -4.55
C LEU A 97 9.28 -6.40 -3.59
N ASP A 98 8.26 -5.55 -3.60
CA ASP A 98 7.03 -5.74 -2.83
C ASP A 98 5.96 -6.37 -3.72
N PHE A 99 5.19 -7.31 -3.18
CA PHE A 99 4.19 -8.03 -3.95
C PHE A 99 3.04 -8.49 -3.07
N ILE A 100 1.86 -8.64 -3.68
CA ILE A 100 0.66 -9.08 -2.99
C ILE A 100 0.62 -10.60 -2.99
N PHE A 101 0.33 -11.17 -1.83
CA PHE A 101 -0.12 -12.54 -1.71
C PHE A 101 -1.59 -12.55 -1.30
N ASP A 102 -2.40 -13.35 -1.99
CA ASP A 102 -3.75 -13.72 -1.57
C ASP A 102 -4.04 -15.16 -2.00
N ASN A 103 -3.44 -16.12 -1.30
CA ASN A 103 -3.69 -17.55 -1.50
C ASN A 103 -3.49 -18.01 -2.95
N GLU A 104 -2.42 -17.52 -3.59
CA GLU A 104 -2.01 -17.94 -4.93
C GLU A 104 -0.50 -18.19 -5.01
N ASN A 105 -0.11 -19.07 -5.93
CA ASN A 105 1.30 -19.22 -6.29
C ASN A 105 1.74 -18.03 -7.13
N ILE A 106 2.97 -17.59 -6.90
CA ILE A 106 3.53 -16.39 -7.51
C ILE A 106 4.84 -16.76 -8.22
N VAL A 107 4.98 -16.34 -9.47
CA VAL A 107 6.19 -16.58 -10.26
C VAL A 107 6.62 -15.29 -10.95
N PHE A 108 7.84 -14.85 -10.65
CA PHE A 108 8.46 -13.65 -11.20
C PHE A 108 9.74 -13.96 -11.98
N GLU A 109 10.02 -13.15 -13.00
CA GLU A 109 11.36 -12.94 -13.52
C GLU A 109 11.72 -11.47 -13.33
N ALA A 110 12.93 -11.16 -12.87
CA ALA A 110 13.42 -9.79 -12.76
C ALA A 110 14.91 -9.69 -13.09
N ASP A 111 15.39 -8.46 -13.13
CA ASP A 111 16.80 -8.10 -13.28
C ASP A 111 17.19 -7.29 -12.04
N PHE A 112 18.24 -7.70 -11.33
CA PHE A 112 18.68 -7.03 -10.12
C PHE A 112 18.88 -5.52 -10.33
N GLU A 113 19.48 -5.12 -11.46
CA GLU A 113 19.81 -3.73 -11.75
C GLU A 113 18.59 -2.87 -12.14
N ALA A 114 17.45 -3.50 -12.43
CA ALA A 114 16.21 -2.84 -12.87
C ALA A 114 14.99 -3.65 -12.41
N THR A 115 14.88 -3.81 -11.08
CA THR A 115 14.00 -4.79 -10.44
C THR A 115 12.53 -4.60 -10.79
N GLU A 116 12.04 -3.35 -10.84
CA GLU A 116 10.65 -3.07 -11.24
C GLU A 116 10.49 -2.95 -12.76
N GLU A 117 11.41 -2.27 -13.45
CA GLU A 117 11.29 -1.95 -14.88
C GLU A 117 11.38 -3.17 -15.78
N LYS A 118 12.13 -4.19 -15.35
CA LYS A 118 12.27 -5.48 -16.07
C LYS A 118 11.49 -6.61 -15.41
N LEU A 119 10.61 -6.32 -14.44
CA LEU A 119 9.78 -7.32 -13.80
C LEU A 119 8.82 -7.96 -14.82
N LYS A 120 8.79 -9.28 -14.85
CA LYS A 120 7.80 -10.07 -15.60
C LYS A 120 7.07 -10.98 -14.63
N ILE A 121 5.76 -10.83 -14.57
CA ILE A 121 4.90 -11.63 -13.71
C ILE A 121 4.36 -12.77 -14.57
N LYS A 122 4.85 -14.00 -14.32
CA LYS A 122 4.44 -15.21 -15.06
C LYS A 122 3.18 -15.81 -14.47
N GLN A 123 2.99 -15.65 -13.17
CA GLN A 123 1.85 -16.17 -12.44
C GLN A 123 1.58 -15.28 -11.23
N SER A 124 0.41 -14.66 -11.19
CA SER A 124 -0.24 -14.03 -10.02
C SER A 124 -1.26 -13.02 -10.52
N LYS A 125 -2.55 -13.22 -10.21
CA LYS A 125 -3.60 -12.26 -10.59
C LYS A 125 -3.45 -10.96 -9.82
N GLU A 126 -3.12 -11.04 -8.53
CA GLU A 126 -2.95 -9.89 -7.66
C GLU A 126 -1.85 -8.96 -8.18
N ASN A 127 -0.68 -9.53 -8.47
CA ASN A 127 0.48 -8.74 -8.87
C ASN A 127 0.37 -8.24 -10.31
N ILE A 128 -0.25 -8.99 -11.23
CA ILE A 128 -0.54 -8.49 -12.58
C ILE A 128 -1.40 -7.23 -12.50
N ALA A 129 -2.47 -7.25 -11.69
CA ALA A 129 -3.34 -6.10 -11.52
C ALA A 129 -2.61 -4.94 -10.82
N TRP A 130 -1.85 -5.22 -9.77
CA TRP A 130 -1.12 -4.21 -9.02
C TRP A 130 -0.07 -3.47 -9.84
N TYR A 131 0.81 -4.19 -10.52
CA TYR A 131 1.91 -3.59 -11.28
C TYR A 131 1.40 -2.89 -12.55
N SER A 132 0.34 -3.41 -13.18
CA SER A 132 -0.31 -2.70 -14.29
C SER A 132 -0.95 -1.39 -13.82
N PHE A 133 -1.65 -1.41 -12.68
CA PHE A 133 -2.22 -0.20 -12.09
C PHE A 133 -1.14 0.83 -11.76
N ARG A 134 -0.08 0.43 -11.05
CA ARG A 134 0.99 1.34 -10.61
C ARG A 134 1.70 2.04 -11.76
N ALA A 135 1.95 1.34 -12.86
CA ALA A 135 2.61 1.93 -14.02
C ALA A 135 1.78 3.10 -14.59
N THR A 136 0.49 2.86 -14.86
CA THR A 136 -0.41 3.90 -15.39
C THR A 136 -0.69 5.00 -14.37
N ASP A 137 -0.87 4.66 -13.09
CA ASP A 137 -1.13 5.65 -12.04
C ASP A 137 0.04 6.62 -11.87
N ARG A 138 1.28 6.12 -11.96
CA ARG A 138 2.51 6.92 -11.90
C ARG A 138 2.55 7.96 -13.03
N GLU A 139 2.26 7.56 -14.26
CA GLU A 139 2.23 8.47 -15.41
C GLU A 139 1.15 9.56 -15.27
N LEU A 140 -0.04 9.18 -14.79
CA LEU A 140 -1.13 10.13 -14.55
C LEU A 140 -0.76 11.12 -13.45
N MET A 141 -0.20 10.65 -12.34
CA MET A 141 0.24 11.50 -11.23
C MET A 141 1.36 12.47 -11.65
N GLU A 142 2.30 12.04 -12.48
CA GLU A 142 3.33 12.93 -13.02
C GLU A 142 2.72 14.06 -13.87
N LYS A 143 1.79 13.73 -14.77
CA LYS A 143 1.07 14.73 -15.58
C LYS A 143 0.27 15.72 -14.72
N ILE A 144 -0.45 15.23 -13.70
CA ILE A 144 -1.17 16.08 -12.74
C ILE A 144 -0.21 17.03 -12.03
N SER A 145 0.94 16.53 -11.56
CA SER A 145 1.93 17.34 -10.85
C SER A 145 2.54 18.43 -11.74
N ILE A 146 2.78 18.14 -13.03
CA ILE A 146 3.28 19.13 -14.00
C ILE A 146 2.23 20.22 -14.21
N LEU A 147 0.97 19.83 -14.46
CA LEU A 147 -0.14 20.77 -14.64
C LEU A 147 -0.34 21.67 -13.42
N GLU A 148 -0.30 21.11 -12.20
CA GLU A 148 -0.38 21.89 -10.96
C GLU A 148 0.74 22.95 -10.89
N SER A 149 1.98 22.54 -11.16
CA SER A 149 3.15 23.41 -11.17
C SER A 149 3.00 24.56 -12.18
N ASP A 150 2.46 24.27 -13.36
CA ASP A 150 2.31 25.25 -14.43
C ASP A 150 1.14 26.22 -14.20
N VAL A 151 0.04 25.75 -13.59
CA VAL A 151 -1.02 26.64 -13.07
C VAL A 151 -0.41 27.65 -12.09
N ASP A 152 0.38 27.17 -11.13
CA ASP A 152 0.94 28.02 -10.08
C ASP A 152 2.00 29.00 -10.59
N LYS A 153 2.81 28.60 -11.58
CA LYS A 153 3.73 29.53 -12.26
C LYS A 153 2.97 30.59 -13.03
N SER A 154 1.93 30.22 -13.77
CA SER A 154 1.17 31.16 -14.62
C SER A 154 0.41 32.21 -13.80
N ARG A 155 0.03 31.89 -12.56
CA ARG A 155 -0.51 32.88 -11.61
C ARG A 155 0.46 33.99 -11.25
N LYS A 156 1.76 33.68 -11.16
CA LYS A 156 2.78 34.69 -10.86
C LYS A 156 2.94 35.71 -11.99
N THR A 157 2.56 35.34 -13.21
CA THR A 157 2.58 36.21 -14.39
C THR A 157 1.21 36.82 -14.72
N SER A 158 0.16 36.49 -13.96
CA SER A 158 -1.21 36.99 -14.12
C SER A 158 -1.82 36.79 -15.53
N ASP A 159 -1.41 35.74 -16.25
CA ASP A 159 -1.95 35.41 -17.58
C ASP A 159 -3.29 34.68 -17.43
N ALA A 160 -4.39 35.42 -17.45
CA ALA A 160 -5.73 34.89 -17.17
C ALA A 160 -6.17 33.80 -18.16
N VAL A 161 -5.80 33.92 -19.45
CA VAL A 161 -6.19 32.94 -20.47
C VAL A 161 -5.45 31.63 -20.22
N LYS A 162 -4.13 31.70 -20.00
CA LYS A 162 -3.30 30.53 -19.72
C LYS A 162 -3.67 29.85 -18.40
N ILE A 163 -3.98 30.63 -17.35
CA ILE A 163 -4.45 30.09 -16.07
C ILE A 163 -5.74 29.29 -16.27
N ASN A 164 -6.69 29.81 -17.04
CA ASN A 164 -7.97 29.14 -17.25
C ASN A 164 -7.79 27.81 -18.00
N ASP A 165 -7.00 27.80 -19.07
CA ASP A 165 -6.69 26.60 -19.85
C ASP A 165 -6.00 25.53 -18.99
N LEU A 166 -4.94 25.89 -18.27
CA LEU A 166 -4.20 24.95 -17.42
C LEU A 166 -5.04 24.45 -16.23
N ALA A 167 -5.88 25.29 -15.64
CA ALA A 167 -6.76 24.88 -14.54
C ALA A 167 -7.80 23.85 -15.02
N ASN A 168 -8.36 24.03 -16.21
CA ASN A 168 -9.26 23.04 -16.81
C ASN A 168 -8.55 21.72 -17.09
N GLN A 169 -7.34 21.75 -17.67
CA GLN A 169 -6.56 20.54 -17.91
C GLN A 169 -6.19 19.82 -16.62
N TYR A 170 -5.80 20.56 -15.57
CA TYR A 170 -5.53 20.01 -14.24
C TYR A 170 -6.77 19.32 -13.63
N ASN A 171 -7.92 19.98 -13.68
CA ASN A 171 -9.18 19.41 -13.19
C ASN A 171 -9.57 18.16 -13.99
N GLN A 172 -9.45 18.21 -15.32
CA GLN A 172 -9.74 17.06 -16.19
C GLN A 172 -8.82 15.88 -15.89
N MET A 173 -7.51 16.10 -15.79
CA MET A 173 -6.56 15.02 -15.53
C MET A 173 -6.79 14.36 -14.16
N GLN A 174 -7.20 15.12 -13.14
CA GLN A 174 -7.61 14.55 -11.86
C GLN A 174 -8.85 13.67 -11.97
N MET A 175 -9.86 14.09 -12.74
CA MET A 175 -11.07 13.28 -13.01
C MET A 175 -10.72 12.00 -13.77
N GLU A 176 -9.88 12.10 -14.80
CA GLU A 176 -9.41 10.93 -15.57
C GLU A 176 -8.69 9.92 -14.66
N ARG A 177 -7.80 10.40 -13.78
CA ARG A 177 -7.14 9.53 -12.80
C ARG A 177 -8.14 8.91 -11.82
N ASP A 178 -9.06 9.69 -11.25
CA ASP A 178 -10.03 9.14 -10.30
C ASP A 178 -10.91 8.05 -10.94
N MET A 179 -11.38 8.28 -12.17
CA MET A 179 -12.10 7.28 -12.95
C MET A 179 -11.26 6.03 -13.23
N PHE A 180 -9.97 6.21 -13.55
CA PHE A 180 -9.04 5.10 -13.73
C PHE A 180 -8.88 4.27 -12.44
N VAL A 181 -8.64 4.90 -11.29
CA VAL A 181 -8.52 4.21 -9.99
C VAL A 181 -9.80 3.46 -9.66
N VAL A 182 -10.96 4.09 -9.82
CA VAL A 182 -12.27 3.45 -9.59
C VAL A 182 -12.42 2.24 -10.51
N LYS A 183 -12.18 2.39 -11.81
CA LYS A 183 -12.30 1.30 -12.79
C LYS A 183 -11.36 0.13 -12.46
N ALA A 184 -10.08 0.40 -12.21
CA ALA A 184 -9.09 -0.61 -11.85
C ALA A 184 -9.47 -1.37 -10.57
N SER A 185 -10.02 -0.68 -9.56
CA SER A 185 -10.54 -1.32 -8.34
C SER A 185 -11.74 -2.22 -8.60
N GLN A 186 -12.59 -1.89 -9.59
CA GLN A 186 -13.75 -2.71 -9.96
C GLN A 186 -13.36 -3.92 -10.82
N GLU A 187 -12.42 -3.74 -11.75
CA GLU A 187 -11.92 -4.84 -12.61
C GLU A 187 -11.17 -5.90 -11.80
N SER A 188 -10.56 -5.51 -10.68
CA SER A 188 -9.90 -6.40 -9.73
C SER A 188 -10.83 -6.86 -8.58
N ARG A 189 -12.14 -6.62 -8.65
CA ARG A 189 -13.08 -6.95 -7.57
C ARG A 189 -12.99 -8.43 -7.18
N GLY A 190 -12.88 -8.69 -5.89
CA GLY A 190 -12.73 -10.03 -5.31
C GLY A 190 -11.28 -10.43 -5.02
N LEU A 191 -10.32 -9.64 -5.52
CA LEU A 191 -8.89 -9.74 -5.17
C LEU A 191 -8.55 -8.77 -4.02
N PHE A 192 -7.51 -9.08 -3.25
CA PHE A 192 -6.98 -8.19 -2.20
C PHE A 192 -6.55 -6.84 -2.77
N VAL A 193 -5.89 -6.83 -3.93
CA VAL A 193 -5.42 -5.63 -4.65
C VAL A 193 -6.53 -4.63 -4.91
N SER A 194 -7.79 -5.05 -5.04
CA SER A 194 -8.90 -4.12 -5.24
C SER A 194 -9.04 -3.11 -4.10
N GLN A 195 -8.79 -3.55 -2.86
CA GLN A 195 -8.84 -2.70 -1.67
C GLN A 195 -7.59 -1.82 -1.54
N VAL A 196 -6.44 -2.33 -1.98
CA VAL A 196 -5.19 -1.57 -2.10
C VAL A 196 -5.36 -0.42 -3.08
N ILE A 197 -5.84 -0.69 -4.30
CA ILE A 197 -6.09 0.29 -5.37
C ILE A 197 -7.15 1.30 -4.94
N LYS A 198 -8.26 0.85 -4.34
CA LYS A 198 -9.33 1.75 -3.87
C LYS A 198 -8.80 2.81 -2.89
N ASN A 199 -7.80 2.47 -2.07
CA ASN A 199 -7.16 3.38 -1.13
C ASN A 199 -6.04 4.25 -1.74
N GLN A 200 -5.86 4.24 -3.07
CA GLN A 200 -4.97 5.16 -3.80
C GLN A 200 -5.70 6.43 -4.32
N ARG A 201 -6.99 6.57 -4.00
CA ARG A 201 -7.78 7.75 -4.36
C ARG A 201 -7.29 9.00 -3.63
N LEU A 202 -7.41 10.14 -4.31
CA LEU A 202 -7.08 11.46 -3.78
C LEU A 202 -8.29 12.39 -3.94
N PRO A 203 -8.47 13.37 -3.04
CA PRO A 203 -9.51 14.38 -3.22
C PRO A 203 -9.21 15.21 -4.47
N MET A 204 -10.26 15.56 -5.21
CA MET A 204 -10.13 16.49 -6.33
C MET A 204 -9.85 17.89 -5.79
N LEU A 205 -8.82 18.54 -6.31
CA LEU A 205 -8.43 19.90 -5.93
C LEU A 205 -8.73 20.84 -7.09
N ASP A 206 -9.48 21.91 -6.83
CA ASP A 206 -9.85 22.83 -7.91
C ASP A 206 -8.64 23.65 -8.39
N GLY A 207 -8.30 23.48 -9.66
CA GLY A 207 -7.26 24.20 -10.36
C GLY A 207 -7.41 25.71 -10.35
N TYR A 208 -8.63 26.25 -10.15
CA TYR A 208 -8.86 27.69 -10.03
C TYR A 208 -8.48 28.27 -8.66
N LEU A 209 -8.37 27.43 -7.63
CA LEU A 209 -7.98 27.82 -6.27
C LEU A 209 -6.47 28.03 -6.13
N SER A 210 -6.08 28.97 -5.28
CA SER A 210 -4.68 29.18 -4.90
C SER A 210 -4.05 27.93 -4.25
N PRO A 211 -2.71 27.82 -4.20
CA PRO A 211 -2.06 26.70 -3.54
C PRO A 211 -2.47 26.50 -2.08
N GLU A 212 -2.71 27.59 -1.34
CA GLU A 212 -3.15 27.52 0.06
C GLU A 212 -4.59 26.99 0.17
N GLU A 213 -5.49 27.47 -0.68
CA GLU A 213 -6.87 26.99 -0.73
C GLU A 213 -6.94 25.51 -1.14
N ARG A 214 -6.13 25.08 -2.13
CA ARG A 214 -6.02 23.66 -2.49
C ARG A 214 -5.45 22.81 -1.36
N LEU A 215 -4.45 23.30 -0.62
CA LEU A 215 -3.91 22.61 0.55
C LEU A 215 -4.97 22.44 1.65
N ASN A 216 -5.80 23.46 1.86
CA ASN A 216 -6.90 23.40 2.83
C ASN A 216 -7.99 22.42 2.38
N ALA A 217 -8.38 22.45 1.09
CA ALA A 217 -9.31 21.49 0.51
C ALA A 217 -8.79 20.05 0.61
N PHE A 218 -7.50 19.82 0.32
CA PHE A 218 -6.87 18.52 0.53
C PHE A 218 -7.02 18.07 1.98
N LYS A 219 -6.68 18.93 2.96
CA LYS A 219 -6.74 18.59 4.39
C LYS A 219 -8.14 18.22 4.86
N SER A 220 -9.19 18.86 4.33
CA SER A 220 -10.59 18.58 4.69
C SER A 220 -11.16 17.35 3.98
N ASP A 221 -10.72 17.08 2.75
CA ASP A 221 -11.38 16.12 1.88
C ASP A 221 -10.62 14.80 1.74
N TYR A 222 -9.36 14.74 2.17
CA TYR A 222 -8.48 13.57 2.04
C TYR A 222 -9.12 12.26 2.55
N PHE A 223 -9.68 12.29 3.76
CA PHE A 223 -10.29 11.10 4.36
C PHE A 223 -11.68 10.74 3.79
N LYS A 224 -12.31 11.63 2.99
CA LYS A 224 -13.62 11.36 2.39
C LYS A 224 -13.55 10.30 1.29
N VAL A 225 -12.39 10.12 0.68
CA VAL A 225 -12.18 9.22 -0.46
C VAL A 225 -11.47 7.90 -0.10
N LEU A 226 -11.04 7.76 1.16
CA LEU A 226 -10.30 6.60 1.67
C LEU A 226 -11.20 5.67 2.50
N ASP A 227 -10.77 4.42 2.66
CA ASP A 227 -11.52 3.38 3.38
C ASP A 227 -10.65 2.65 4.42
N PHE A 228 -10.87 3.02 5.68
CA PHE A 228 -10.18 2.46 6.86
C PHE A 228 -10.99 1.37 7.58
N SER A 229 -11.95 0.74 6.90
CA SER A 229 -12.80 -0.29 7.52
C SER A 229 -12.22 -1.71 7.50
N ASN A 230 -11.27 -1.99 6.60
CA ASN A 230 -10.75 -3.33 6.36
C ASN A 230 -9.44 -3.60 7.15
N PRO A 231 -9.47 -4.43 8.22
CA PRO A 231 -8.26 -4.73 9.00
C PRO A 231 -7.22 -5.52 8.20
N GLY A 232 -7.60 -6.21 7.12
CA GLY A 232 -6.65 -6.94 6.27
C GLY A 232 -5.59 -6.04 5.63
N LEU A 233 -5.90 -4.75 5.40
CA LEU A 233 -4.93 -3.78 4.86
C LEU A 233 -3.81 -3.41 5.85
N ILE A 234 -3.92 -3.79 7.12
CA ILE A 234 -2.82 -3.67 8.10
C ILE A 234 -1.61 -4.51 7.69
N ASN A 235 -1.83 -5.63 6.97
CA ASN A 235 -0.76 -6.44 6.39
C ASN A 235 -0.20 -5.83 5.09
N SER A 236 -0.14 -4.50 5.02
CA SER A 236 0.42 -3.72 3.91
C SER A 236 0.82 -2.33 4.40
N GLN A 237 1.50 -1.54 3.55
CA GLN A 237 1.79 -0.13 3.84
C GLN A 237 0.61 0.81 3.61
N VAL A 238 -0.51 0.36 3.03
CA VAL A 238 -1.58 1.25 2.53
C VAL A 238 -2.06 2.26 3.56
N TYR A 239 -2.27 1.83 4.81
CA TYR A 239 -2.72 2.73 5.87
C TYR A 239 -1.61 3.64 6.38
N THR A 240 -0.38 3.14 6.56
CA THR A 240 0.74 3.96 7.03
C THR A 240 1.12 5.01 5.99
N ASP A 241 1.19 4.64 4.71
CA ASP A 241 1.41 5.56 3.59
C ASP A 241 0.35 6.66 3.54
N ASN A 242 -0.94 6.31 3.66
CA ASN A 242 -2.01 7.31 3.66
C ASN A 242 -1.92 8.28 4.84
N ILE A 243 -1.64 7.77 6.04
CA ILE A 243 -1.46 8.61 7.23
C ILE A 243 -0.21 9.50 7.09
N PHE A 244 0.91 8.96 6.63
CA PHE A 244 2.13 9.71 6.39
C PHE A 244 1.91 10.82 5.34
N ASN A 245 1.31 10.48 4.20
CA ASN A 245 0.97 11.42 3.14
C ASN A 245 0.09 12.56 3.64
N TYR A 246 -0.86 12.29 4.55
CA TYR A 246 -1.66 13.33 5.18
C TYR A 246 -0.83 14.22 6.12
N LEU A 247 -0.05 13.63 7.02
CA LEU A 247 0.75 14.34 8.02
C LEU A 247 1.77 15.27 7.37
N THR A 248 2.43 14.83 6.29
CA THR A 248 3.43 15.66 5.60
C THR A 248 2.86 16.95 5.03
N ARG A 249 1.54 17.04 4.77
CA ARG A 249 0.87 18.29 4.34
C ARG A 249 0.75 19.35 5.44
N TYR A 250 1.08 19.01 6.68
CA TYR A 250 1.18 19.96 7.79
C TYR A 250 2.61 20.46 8.00
N ASN A 251 3.59 19.92 7.26
CA ASN A 251 4.97 20.39 7.34
C ASN A 251 5.11 21.75 6.65
N SER A 252 5.81 22.66 7.31
CA SER A 252 6.23 23.93 6.73
C SER A 252 7.64 24.27 7.24
N PRO A 253 8.55 24.74 6.37
CA PRO A 253 9.87 25.19 6.82
C PRO A 253 9.80 26.52 7.61
N PHE A 254 8.66 27.22 7.57
CA PHE A 254 8.49 28.54 8.16
C PHE A 254 7.83 28.54 9.54
N ILE A 255 7.62 27.37 10.14
CA ILE A 255 6.99 27.24 11.46
C ILE A 255 7.96 26.74 12.52
N THR A 256 7.82 27.27 13.73
CA THR A 256 8.54 26.81 14.92
C THR A 256 8.15 25.38 15.28
N GLN A 257 8.97 24.71 16.10
CA GLN A 257 8.63 23.38 16.62
C GLN A 257 7.27 23.36 17.34
N LYS A 258 6.99 24.35 18.20
CA LYS A 258 5.72 24.46 18.91
C LYS A 258 4.52 24.59 17.96
N GLN A 259 4.64 25.38 16.90
CA GLN A 259 3.60 25.51 15.88
C GLN A 259 3.42 24.20 15.09
N ARG A 260 4.51 23.49 14.81
CA ARG A 260 4.47 22.17 14.16
C ARG A 260 3.74 21.14 15.03
N GLU A 261 4.05 21.09 16.32
CA GLU A 261 3.34 20.22 17.26
C GLU A 261 1.84 20.55 17.30
N ALA A 262 1.48 21.83 17.36
CA ALA A 262 0.07 22.24 17.30
C ALA A 262 -0.62 21.86 15.97
N ALA A 263 0.11 21.92 14.85
CA ALA A 263 -0.39 21.48 13.55
C ALA A 263 -0.62 19.96 13.50
N TYR A 264 0.33 19.17 14.03
CA TYR A 264 0.16 17.72 14.14
C TYR A 264 -0.94 17.33 15.11
N ILE A 265 -1.17 18.04 16.22
CA ILE A 265 -2.32 17.78 17.11
C ILE A 265 -3.63 17.84 16.32
N LYS A 266 -3.80 18.88 15.49
CA LYS A 266 -4.99 19.01 14.63
C LYS A 266 -5.10 17.87 13.62
N ALA A 267 -3.98 17.50 13.00
CA ALA A 267 -3.94 16.41 12.02
C ALA A 267 -4.30 15.07 12.68
N VAL A 268 -3.72 14.76 13.84
CA VAL A 268 -3.99 13.56 14.64
C VAL A 268 -5.45 13.50 15.05
N ASP A 269 -6.02 14.59 15.55
CA ASP A 269 -7.43 14.65 15.90
C ASP A 269 -8.32 14.29 14.71
N PHE A 270 -8.01 14.84 13.54
CA PHE A 270 -8.74 14.57 12.31
C PHE A 270 -8.58 13.13 11.83
N ILE A 271 -7.35 12.58 11.89
CA ILE A 271 -7.07 11.17 11.59
C ILE A 271 -7.93 10.27 12.49
N MET A 272 -7.82 10.43 13.82
CA MET A 272 -8.49 9.56 14.79
C MET A 272 -10.02 9.62 14.71
N LEU A 273 -10.59 10.74 14.24
CA LEU A 273 -12.02 10.87 13.97
C LEU A 273 -12.48 10.10 12.72
N ASN A 274 -11.60 9.96 11.72
CA ASN A 274 -11.91 9.37 10.42
C ASN A 274 -11.56 7.88 10.30
N VAL A 275 -10.84 7.30 11.28
CA VAL A 275 -10.44 5.88 11.28
C VAL A 275 -11.19 5.04 12.33
N LYS A 276 -12.33 5.53 12.82
CA LYS A 276 -13.09 4.94 13.93
C LYS A 276 -13.99 3.76 13.55
N GLN A 277 -14.06 3.41 12.26
CA GLN A 277 -15.01 2.41 11.75
C GLN A 277 -14.62 0.98 12.16
N ASN A 278 -13.34 0.73 12.39
CA ASN A 278 -12.82 -0.56 12.81
C ASN A 278 -11.82 -0.37 13.97
N ASN A 279 -12.06 -1.06 15.10
CA ASN A 279 -11.23 -0.90 16.31
C ASN A 279 -9.79 -1.40 16.12
N GLU A 280 -9.59 -2.45 15.33
CA GLU A 280 -8.25 -2.98 15.04
C GLU A 280 -7.45 -2.00 14.19
N VAL A 281 -8.06 -1.46 13.13
CA VAL A 281 -7.45 -0.40 12.29
C VAL A 281 -7.17 0.85 13.10
N ARG A 282 -8.12 1.29 13.92
CA ARG A 282 -7.95 2.45 14.80
C ARG A 282 -6.78 2.28 15.77
N LYS A 283 -6.68 1.10 16.39
CA LYS A 283 -5.57 0.77 17.30
C LYS A 283 -4.24 0.76 16.55
N PHE A 284 -4.18 0.08 15.42
CA PHE A 284 -2.99 0.02 14.58
C PHE A 284 -2.49 1.42 14.17
N ILE A 285 -3.40 2.31 13.72
CA ILE A 285 -3.05 3.68 13.33
C ILE A 285 -2.60 4.51 14.54
N LYS A 286 -3.23 4.34 15.71
CA LYS A 286 -2.76 4.99 16.94
C LYS A 286 -1.34 4.56 17.28
N ASP A 287 -1.07 3.26 17.27
CA ASP A 287 0.25 2.70 17.61
C ASP A 287 1.31 3.19 16.59
N TYR A 288 0.96 3.24 15.30
CA TYR A 288 1.80 3.85 14.26
C TYR A 288 2.14 5.32 14.53
N LEU A 289 1.14 6.14 14.87
CA LEU A 289 1.32 7.55 15.18
C LEU A 289 2.22 7.75 16.41
N LEU A 290 1.99 6.98 17.48
CA LEU A 290 2.81 7.01 18.69
C LEU A 290 4.27 6.72 18.36
N HIS A 291 4.54 5.61 17.68
CA HIS A 291 5.88 5.21 17.29
C HIS A 291 6.57 6.28 16.41
N GLY A 292 5.87 6.80 15.38
CA GLY A 292 6.41 7.84 14.52
C GLY A 292 6.80 9.11 15.28
N PHE A 293 5.96 9.56 16.22
CA PHE A 293 6.26 10.75 17.03
C PHE A 293 7.33 10.50 18.11
N GLU A 294 7.47 9.28 18.63
CA GLU A 294 8.60 8.89 19.48
C GLU A 294 9.93 8.97 18.72
N VAL A 295 10.00 8.43 17.50
CA VAL A 295 11.19 8.51 16.64
C VAL A 295 11.56 9.96 16.34
N LEU A 296 10.56 10.82 16.11
CA LEU A 296 10.75 12.27 15.91
C LEU A 296 11.02 13.04 17.20
N LYS A 297 11.04 12.38 18.37
CA LYS A 297 11.24 12.97 19.70
C LYS A 297 10.21 14.06 20.05
N LEU A 298 8.97 13.91 19.59
CA LEU A 298 7.87 14.84 19.85
C LEU A 298 7.03 14.36 21.05
N ASN A 299 7.65 14.32 22.23
CA ASN A 299 7.06 13.73 23.45
C ASN A 299 5.72 14.38 23.86
N SER A 300 5.52 15.67 23.58
CA SER A 300 4.26 16.37 23.85
C SER A 300 3.08 15.78 23.06
N LEU A 301 3.31 15.36 21.81
CA LEU A 301 2.32 14.70 20.96
C LEU A 301 2.03 13.28 21.43
N VAL A 302 3.07 12.53 21.82
CA VAL A 302 2.92 11.19 22.40
C VAL A 302 2.00 11.25 23.62
N SER A 303 2.33 12.10 24.60
CA SER A 303 1.50 12.28 25.81
C SER A 303 0.08 12.76 25.50
N TYR A 304 -0.09 13.60 24.48
CA TYR A 304 -1.41 14.05 24.04
C TYR A 304 -2.26 12.89 23.51
N ILE A 305 -1.69 12.05 22.63
CA ILE A 305 -2.39 10.91 22.03
C ILE A 305 -2.79 9.90 23.10
N GLU A 306 -1.86 9.54 24.00
CA GLU A 306 -2.12 8.59 25.09
C GLU A 306 -3.26 9.05 26.00
N LYS A 307 -3.28 10.34 26.36
CA LYS A 307 -4.29 10.91 27.23
C LYS A 307 -5.66 11.02 26.57
N LYS A 308 -5.73 11.47 25.32
CA LYS A 308 -6.99 11.76 24.64
C LYS A 308 -7.65 10.53 24.02
N TYR A 309 -6.85 9.57 23.58
CA TYR A 309 -7.30 8.36 22.89
C TYR A 309 -6.85 7.12 23.68
N PRO A 310 -7.43 6.84 24.87
CA PRO A 310 -7.11 5.65 25.64
C PRO A 310 -7.46 4.37 24.85
N GLN A 311 -6.81 3.26 25.23
CA GLN A 311 -7.05 1.92 24.65
C GLN A 311 -8.50 1.49 24.85
#